data_AF-A0A5J4RUT2-F1
#
_entry.id   AF-A0A5J4RUT2-F1
#
_cell.length_a   1.000
_cell.length_b   1.000
_cell.length_c   1.000
_cell.angle_alpha   90.00
_cell.angle_beta   90.00
_cell.angle_gamma   90.00
#
_symmetry.space_group_name_H-M   'P 1'
#
loop_
_entity.id
_entity.type
_entity.pdbx_description
1 polymer ?
#
loop_
_entity_poly.entity_id
_entity_poly.type
_entity_poly.pdbx_seq_one_letter_code
_entity_poly.pdbx_strand_id
1 'polypeptide(L)' 'ENFFGLLKSEFFYLQEFESVEEFIRELDKYIDYYNNERIKVGLNGLSPVQFKYQLHSIT' A
#
# COMPACT_ATOMS: atom_id res chain seq x y z
N GLU A 1 7.59 2.87 9.56
CA GLU A 1 6.12 2.76 9.67
C GLU A 1 5.64 1.40 9.21
N ASN A 2 4.60 0.85 9.84
CA ASN A 2 3.97 -0.41 9.44
C ASN A 2 2.75 -0.14 8.53
N PHE A 3 2.32 -1.14 7.76
CA PHE A 3 1.22 -1.02 6.80
C PHE A 3 -0.07 -0.50 7.45
N PHE A 4 -0.45 -1.05 8.61
CA PHE A 4 -1.71 -0.69 9.27
C PHE A 4 -1.73 0.73 9.82
N GLY A 5 -0.59 1.26 10.26
CA GLY A 5 -0.47 2.65 10.67
C GLY A 5 -0.75 3.58 9.50
N LEU A 6 -0.13 3.30 8.35
CA LEU A 6 -0.29 4.06 7.11
C LEU A 6 -1.71 3.94 6.55
N LEU A 7 -2.27 2.74 6.50
CA LEU A 7 -3.66 2.51 6.09
C LEU A 7 -4.64 3.36 6.91
N LYS A 8 -4.41 3.48 8.22
CA LYS A 8 -5.25 4.32 9.06
C LYS A 8 -5.07 5.81 8.76
N SER A 9 -3.83 6.30 8.74
CA SER A 9 -3.54 7.73 8.62
C SER A 9 -3.70 8.30 7.21
N GLU A 10 -3.47 7.51 6.17
CA GLU A 10 -3.45 7.95 4.77
C GLU A 10 -4.73 7.58 4.01
N PHE A 11 -5.51 6.61 4.51
CA PHE A 11 -6.71 6.14 3.82
C PHE A 11 -7.95 6.24 4.70
N PHE A 12 -7.96 5.59 5.87
CA PHE A 12 -9.18 5.43 6.66
C PHE A 12 -9.64 6.71 7.37
N TYR A 13 -8.72 7.49 7.94
CA TYR A 13 -9.09 8.69 8.71
C TYR A 13 -9.34 9.94 7.85
N LEU A 14 -9.03 9.89 6.55
CA LEU A 14 -9.06 11.07 5.67
C LEU A 14 -10.33 11.19 4.84
N GLN A 15 -11.23 10.20 4.90
CA GLN A 15 -12.45 10.19 4.10
C GLN A 15 -13.57 9.46 4.84
N GLU A 16 -14.80 9.78 4.46
CA GLU A 16 -15.99 9.02 4.83
C GLU A 16 -16.39 8.13 3.65
N PHE A 17 -17.06 7.02 3.94
CA PHE A 17 -17.54 6.08 2.93
C PHE A 17 -19.06 5.99 3.03
N GLU A 18 -19.74 6.08 1.89
CA GLU A 18 -21.20 6.02 1.83
C GLU A 18 -21.72 4.58 2.03
N SER A 19 -20.89 3.58 1.73
CA SER A 19 -21.22 2.17 1.88
C SER A 19 -20.00 1.28 2.15
N VAL A 20 -20.27 0.04 2.58
CA VAL A 20 -19.23 -0.98 2.74
C VAL A 20 -18.63 -1.35 1.38
N GLU A 21 -19.45 -1.37 0.33
CA GLU A 21 -19.02 -1.66 -1.03
C GLU A 21 -18.06 -0.59 -1.57
N GLU A 22 -18.33 0.68 -1.29
CA GLU A 22 -17.41 1.77 -1.62
C GLU A 22 -16.11 1.64 -0.85
N PHE A 23 -16.18 1.39 0.46
CA PHE A 23 -15.00 1.17 1.29
C PHE A 23 -14.11 0.05 0.74
N ILE A 24 -14.67 -1.10 0.39
CA ILE A 24 -13.91 -2.23 -0.18
C ILE A 24 -13.24 -1.81 -1.49
N ARG A 25 -13.97 -1.13 -2.40
CA ARG A 25 -13.42 -0.69 -3.68
C ARG A 25 -12.24 0.27 -3.50
N GLU A 26 -12.36 1.25 -2.61
CA GLU A 26 -11.28 2.20 -2.37
C GLU A 26 -10.10 1.54 -1.62
N LEU A 27 -10.39 0.58 -0.74
CA LEU A 27 -9.37 -0.20 -0.04
C LEU A 27 -8.53 -1.02 -1.02
N ASP A 28 -9.15 -1.68 -2.00
CA ASP A 28 -8.45 -2.44 -3.04
C ASP A 28 -7.48 -1.55 -3.83
N LYS A 29 -7.93 -0.35 -4.21
CA LYS A 29 -7.06 0.64 -4.88
C LYS A 29 -5.90 1.08 -4.00
N TYR A 30 -6.14 1.34 -2.71
CA TYR A 30 -5.08 1.74 -1.80
C TYR A 30 -4.05 0.62 -1.60
N ILE A 31 -4.50 -0.63 -1.52
CA ILE A 31 -3.62 -1.80 -1.41
C ILE A 31 -2.77 -1.95 -2.67
N ASP A 32 -3.36 -1.78 -3.85
CA ASP A 32 -2.65 -1.84 -5.13
C ASP A 32 -1.57 -0.75 -5.21
N TYR A 33 -1.93 0.51 -4.93
CA TYR A 33 -0.99 1.62 -4.81
C TYR A 33 0.14 1.31 -3.82
N TYR A 34 -0.19 0.86 -2.61
CA TYR A 34 0.80 0.57 -1.58
C TYR A 34 1.80 -0.50 -2.02
N ASN A 35 1.33 -1.55 -2.70
CA ASN A 35 2.15 -2.69 -3.08
C ASN A 35 2.97 -2.46 -4.36
N ASN A 36 2.38 -1.80 -5.35
CA ASN A 36 2.92 -1.73 -6.70
C ASN A 36 3.56 -0.39 -7.03
N GLU A 37 3.04 0.72 -6.49
CA GLU A 37 3.44 2.07 -6.89
C GLU A 37 4.22 2.83 -5.81
N ARG A 38 3.96 2.53 -4.52
CA ARG A 38 4.57 3.28 -3.42
C ARG A 38 6.09 3.15 -3.40
N ILE A 39 6.77 4.25 -3.68
CA ILE A 39 8.23 4.36 -3.59
C ILE A 39 8.64 4.38 -2.11
N LYS A 40 9.45 3.41 -1.68
CA LYS A 40 10.11 3.45 -0.37
C LYS A 40 11.60 3.74 -0.54
N VAL A 41 12.05 4.86 0.03
CA VAL A 41 13.48 5.22 0.06
C VAL A 41 14.32 4.12 0.72
N GLY A 42 13.81 3.51 1.80
CA GLY A 42 14.46 2.36 2.45
C GLY A 42 14.49 1.06 1.63
N LEU A 43 13.82 1.02 0.47
CA LEU A 43 13.84 -0.09 -0.48
C LEU A 43 14.56 0.30 -1.78
N ASN A 44 15.52 1.23 -1.71
CA ASN A 44 16.23 1.76 -2.89
C ASN A 44 15.28 2.40 -3.94
N GLY A 45 14.15 2.94 -3.50
CA GLY A 45 13.15 3.53 -4.39
C GLY A 45 12.24 2.51 -5.07
N LEU A 46 12.32 1.23 -4.70
CA LEU A 46 11.43 0.18 -5.20
C LEU A 46 10.09 0.17 -4.46
N SER A 47 9.07 -0.31 -5.15
CA SER A 47 7.82 -0.70 -4.50
C SER A 47 7.99 -1.98 -3.68
N PRO A 48 7.11 -2.25 -2.68
CA PRO A 48 7.17 -3.47 -1.89
C PRO A 48 7.24 -4.75 -2.74
N VAL A 49 6.46 -4.81 -3.83
CA VAL A 49 6.45 -5.97 -4.74
C VAL A 49 7.78 -6.08 -5.50
N GLN A 50 8.29 -4.97 -6.05
CA GLN A 50 9.58 -4.97 -6.75
C GLN A 50 10.72 -5.40 -5.84
N PHE A 51 10.76 -4.89 -4.60
CA PHE A 51 11.75 -5.29 -3.61
C PHE A 51 11.66 -6.78 -3.28
N LYS A 52 10.43 -7.31 -3.14
CA LYS A 52 10.21 -8.75 -2.93
C LYS A 52 10.74 -9.57 -4.09
N TYR A 53 10.44 -9.22 -5.34
CA TYR A 53 10.98 -9.92 -6.51
C TYR A 53 12.51 -9.86 -6.56
N GLN A 54 13.10 -8.70 -6.30
CA GLN A 54 14.55 -8.55 -6.25
C GLN A 54 15.17 -9.48 -5.19
N LEU A 55 14.60 -9.53 -3.98
CA LEU A 55 15.09 -10.38 -2.89
C LEU A 55 15.02 -11.89 -3.24
N HIS A 56 13.95 -12.34 -3.90
CA HIS A 56 13.85 -13.73 -4.35
C HIS A 56 14.81 -14.05 -5.51
N SER A 57 15.17 -13.08 -6.35
CA SER A 57 16.11 -13.31 -7.45
C SER A 57 17.58 -13.43 -6.99
N ILE A 58 17.89 -13.04 -5.75
CA ILE A 58 19.24 -13.09 -5.16
C ILE A 58 19.41 -14.20 -4.10
N THR A 59 18.36 -14.98 -3.83
CA THR A 59 18.37 -16.10 -2.88
C THR A 59 18.18 -17.41 -3.62
#